data_AF-A0A843GHQ2-F1
#
_entry.id   AF-A0A843GHQ2-F1
#
_cell.length_a   1.000
_cell.length_b   1.000
_cell.length_c   1.000
_cell.angle_alpha   90.00
_cell.angle_beta   90.00
_cell.angle_gamma   90.00
#
_symmetry.space_group_name_H-M   'P 1'
#
loop_
_entity.id
_entity.type
_entity.pdbx_description
1 polymer ?
#
loop_
_entity_poly.entity_id
_entity_poly.type
_entity_poly.pdbx_seq_one_letter_code
_entity_poly.pdbx_strand_id
1 'polypeptide(L)'
;SNDGWTAIGCMSFISQPIIAYSDEIRSAVLIIHGEKAHSCYFSKDEFEKLTGDNKELLIIPDAVHTDLYDDMEIIPFDKIEEFYNQYL
;
A
#
# COMPACT_ATOMS: atom_id res chain seq x y z
N SER A 1 14.35 -13.45 -28.81
CA SER A 1 14.75 -12.23 -28.06
C SER A 1 13.94 -12.06 -26.78
N ASN A 2 12.62 -12.31 -26.80
CA ASN A 2 11.75 -12.12 -25.63
C ASN A 2 11.64 -13.35 -24.71
N ASP A 3 11.99 -14.54 -25.21
CA ASP A 3 11.86 -15.80 -24.44
C ASP A 3 12.77 -15.83 -23.22
N GLY A 4 14.01 -15.34 -23.35
CA GLY A 4 14.92 -15.20 -22.21
C GLY A 4 14.38 -14.22 -21.17
N TRP A 5 13.91 -13.04 -21.60
CA TRP A 5 13.38 -12.01 -20.71
C TRP A 5 12.13 -12.50 -19.94
N THR A 6 11.26 -13.27 -20.60
CA THR A 6 10.09 -13.90 -19.97
C THR A 6 10.50 -14.96 -18.95
N ALA A 7 11.58 -15.71 -19.20
CA ALA A 7 12.05 -16.75 -18.29
C ALA A 7 12.74 -16.22 -17.03
N ILE A 8 13.46 -15.08 -17.10
CA ILE A 8 14.25 -14.56 -15.97
C ILE A 8 13.75 -13.24 -15.38
N GLY A 9 12.85 -12.52 -16.05
CA GLY A 9 12.49 -11.14 -15.70
C GLY A 9 11.89 -10.97 -14.31
N CYS A 10 11.19 -11.98 -13.80
CA CYS A 10 10.56 -11.94 -12.47
C CYS A 10 11.40 -12.58 -11.36
N MET A 11 12.61 -13.09 -11.65
CA MET A 11 13.46 -13.76 -10.65
C MET A 11 13.90 -12.81 -9.51
N SER A 12 13.92 -11.50 -9.78
CA SER A 12 14.20 -10.48 -8.77
C SER A 12 13.14 -10.46 -7.66
N PHE A 13 11.86 -10.73 -7.94
CA PHE A 13 10.81 -10.72 -6.93
C PHE A 13 10.98 -11.80 -5.85
N ILE A 14 11.76 -12.84 -6.13
CA ILE A 14 12.05 -13.92 -5.18
C ILE A 14 13.28 -13.61 -4.34
N SER A 15 14.28 -12.93 -4.91
CA SER A 15 15.61 -12.77 -4.28
C SER A 15 15.91 -11.35 -3.79
N GLN A 16 15.09 -10.36 -4.14
CA GLN A 16 15.30 -8.95 -3.79
C GLN A 16 14.02 -8.36 -3.14
N PRO A 17 13.98 -8.24 -1.81
CA PRO A 17 12.81 -7.70 -1.11
C PRO A 17 12.59 -6.21 -1.44
N ILE A 18 11.39 -5.84 -1.89
CA ILE A 18 11.07 -4.49 -2.40
C ILE A 18 10.95 -3.45 -1.28
N ILE A 19 10.36 -3.82 -0.14
CA ILE A 19 10.06 -2.97 1.03
C ILE A 19 11.04 -3.22 2.18
N ALA A 20 12.29 -3.58 1.86
CA ALA A 20 13.28 -4.01 2.86
C ALA A 20 13.55 -2.97 3.95
N TYR A 21 13.44 -1.67 3.64
CA TYR A 21 13.82 -0.55 4.51
C TYR A 21 12.68 0.45 4.74
N SER A 22 11.43 0.01 4.64
CA SER A 22 10.28 0.90 4.83
C SER A 22 10.20 1.50 6.24
N ASP A 23 10.76 0.84 7.25
CA ASP A 23 10.92 1.35 8.61
C ASP A 23 11.82 2.59 8.69
N GLU A 24 12.62 2.87 7.66
CA GLU A 24 13.46 4.08 7.55
C GLU A 24 12.72 5.29 6.95
N ILE A 25 11.48 5.14 6.49
CA ILE A 25 10.67 6.24 5.97
C ILE A 25 10.40 7.25 7.09
N ARG A 26 10.78 8.52 6.86
CA ARG A 26 10.59 9.62 7.83
C ARG A 26 9.40 10.52 7.48
N SER A 27 9.04 10.57 6.20
CA SER A 27 7.86 11.30 5.73
C SER A 27 6.59 10.63 6.25
N ALA A 28 5.50 11.39 6.33
CA ALA A 28 4.23 10.84 6.74
C ALA A 28 3.76 9.76 5.75
N VAL A 29 3.12 8.70 6.27
CA VAL A 29 2.60 7.59 5.45
C VAL A 29 1.14 7.34 5.77
N LEU A 30 0.29 7.40 4.74
CA LEU A 30 -1.10 6.95 4.81
C LEU A 30 -1.24 5.65 4.01
N ILE A 31 -1.63 4.57 4.69
CA ILE A 31 -1.97 3.29 4.08
C ILE A 31 -3.49 3.14 4.08
N ILE A 32 -4.08 2.84 2.91
CA ILE A 32 -5.53 2.67 2.74
C ILE A 32 -5.79 1.27 2.21
N HIS A 33 -6.71 0.54 2.84
CA HIS A 33 -7.06 -0.82 2.40
C HIS A 33 -8.50 -1.20 2.74
N GLY A 34 -9.15 -1.97 1.87
CA GLY A 34 -10.47 -2.55 2.16
C GLY A 34 -10.40 -3.65 3.23
N GLU A 35 -11.39 -3.69 4.13
CA GLU A 35 -11.48 -4.67 5.22
C GLU A 35 -11.60 -6.12 4.72
N LYS A 36 -12.40 -6.33 3.66
CA LYS A 36 -12.66 -7.65 3.08
C LYS A 36 -11.72 -7.99 1.93
N ALA A 37 -10.75 -7.12 1.62
CA ALA A 37 -9.75 -7.40 0.62
C ALA A 37 -8.86 -8.57 1.07
N HIS A 38 -8.74 -9.61 0.24
CA HIS A 38 -7.84 -10.74 0.50
C HIS A 38 -6.37 -10.29 0.70
N SER A 39 -6.01 -9.13 0.14
CA SER A 39 -4.69 -8.49 0.19
C SER A 39 -4.46 -7.63 1.44
N CYS A 40 -5.46 -7.49 2.34
CA CYS A 40 -5.39 -6.54 3.47
C CYS A 40 -4.19 -6.78 4.40
N TYR A 41 -3.75 -8.04 4.52
CA TYR A 41 -2.60 -8.39 5.33
C TYR A 41 -1.30 -7.71 4.88
N PHE A 42 -1.11 -7.45 3.57
CA PHE A 42 0.08 -6.74 3.08
C PHE A 42 0.20 -5.34 3.72
N SER A 43 -0.91 -4.63 3.84
CA SER A 43 -0.95 -3.30 4.45
C SER A 43 -0.83 -3.34 5.97
N LYS A 44 -1.36 -4.38 6.62
CA LYS A 44 -1.22 -4.54 8.08
C LYS A 44 0.21 -4.85 8.46
N ASP A 45 0.84 -5.82 7.80
CA ASP A 45 2.23 -6.20 8.03
C ASP A 45 3.17 -5.01 7.80
N GLU A 46 2.93 -4.26 6.72
CA GLU A 46 3.73 -3.08 6.41
C GLU A 46 3.50 -1.95 7.41
N PHE A 47 2.25 -1.70 7.80
CA PHE A 47 1.93 -0.71 8.83
C PHE A 47 2.61 -1.04 10.15
N GLU A 48 2.67 -2.31 10.57
CA GLU A 48 3.37 -2.73 11.79
C GLU A 48 4.87 -2.43 11.71
N LYS A 49 5.48 -2.60 10.53
CA LYS A 49 6.91 -2.36 10.30
C LYS A 49 7.27 -0.86 10.29
N LEU A 50 6.42 0.00 9.75
CA LEU A 50 6.68 1.45 9.69
C LEU A 50 6.96 2.04 11.07
N THR A 51 7.81 3.06 11.12
CA THR A 51 8.13 3.79 12.35
C THR A 51 7.61 5.23 12.29
N GLY A 52 7.61 5.94 13.43
CA GLY A 52 7.07 7.30 13.53
C GLY A 52 5.62 7.37 14.01
N ASP A 53 5.22 8.55 14.45
CA ASP A 53 3.85 8.90 14.89
C ASP A 53 3.01 9.55 13.78
N ASN A 54 3.61 9.76 12.60
CA ASN A 54 3.02 10.31 11.39
C ASN A 54 2.60 9.23 10.38
N LYS A 55 2.25 8.04 10.87
CA LYS A 55 1.72 6.94 10.05
C LYS A 55 0.25 6.67 10.39
N GLU A 56 -0.55 6.44 9.36
CA GLU A 56 -1.97 6.13 9.47
C GLU A 56 -2.34 4.88 8.67
N LEU A 57 -3.19 4.03 9.24
CA LEU A 57 -3.83 2.91 8.54
C LEU A 57 -5.34 3.12 8.52
N LEU A 58 -5.87 3.42 7.34
CA LEU A 58 -7.30 3.54 7.09
C LEU A 58 -7.84 2.22 6.53
N ILE A 59 -8.67 1.54 7.32
CA ILE A 59 -9.41 0.36 6.88
C ILE A 59 -10.82 0.76 6.48
N ILE A 60 -11.20 0.48 5.24
CA ILE A 60 -12.54 0.78 4.72
C ILE A 60 -13.45 -0.41 4.98
N PRO A 61 -14.49 -0.27 5.82
CA PRO A 61 -15.40 -1.37 6.15
C PRO A 61 -16.04 -1.97 4.89
N ASP A 62 -16.24 -3.28 4.91
CA ASP A 62 -16.90 -4.05 3.84
C ASP A 62 -16.26 -4.03 2.44
N ALA A 63 -15.28 -3.18 2.16
CA ALA A 63 -14.66 -3.04 0.84
C ALA A 63 -13.70 -4.20 0.51
N VAL A 64 -13.75 -4.67 -0.74
CA VAL A 64 -12.81 -5.66 -1.30
C VAL A 64 -11.68 -4.98 -2.10
N HIS A 65 -10.74 -5.78 -2.61
CA HIS A 65 -9.52 -5.26 -3.24
C HIS A 65 -9.79 -4.34 -4.43
N THR A 66 -10.73 -4.71 -5.30
CA THR A 66 -11.02 -3.99 -6.54
C THR A 66 -11.89 -2.76 -6.33
N ASP A 67 -12.62 -2.64 -5.22
CA ASP A 67 -13.49 -1.49 -4.96
C ASP A 67 -12.68 -0.18 -4.94
N LEU A 68 -11.45 -0.25 -4.44
CA LEU A 68 -10.51 0.86 -4.41
C LEU A 68 -9.88 1.21 -5.77
N TYR A 69 -10.23 0.52 -6.85
CA TYR A 69 -9.70 0.79 -8.19
C TYR A 69 -10.54 1.84 -8.93
N ASP A 70 -11.86 1.78 -8.80
CA ASP A 70 -12.79 2.55 -9.64
C ASP A 70 -14.10 2.98 -8.95
N ASP A 71 -14.43 2.50 -7.75
CA ASP A 71 -15.64 2.92 -7.04
C ASP A 71 -15.39 4.25 -6.29
N MET A 72 -15.85 5.35 -6.90
CA MET A 72 -15.69 6.70 -6.34
C MET A 72 -16.41 6.91 -5.02
N GLU A 73 -17.42 6.11 -4.69
CA GLU A 73 -18.14 6.21 -3.41
C GLU A 73 -17.36 5.53 -2.27
N ILE A 74 -16.44 4.60 -2.60
CA ILE A 74 -15.64 3.85 -1.64
C ILE A 74 -14.24 4.46 -1.49
N ILE A 75 -13.65 4.97 -2.57
CA ILE A 75 -12.31 5.58 -2.53
C ILE A 75 -12.35 6.85 -1.67
N PRO A 76 -11.55 6.95 -0.58
CA PRO A 76 -11.65 8.04 0.39
C PRO A 76 -10.84 9.25 -0.07
N PHE A 77 -11.22 9.87 -1.20
CA PHE A 77 -10.51 11.00 -1.80
C PHE A 77 -10.35 12.19 -0.85
N ASP A 78 -11.38 12.51 -0.06
CA ASP A 78 -11.33 13.60 0.92
C ASP A 78 -10.22 13.38 1.96
N LYS A 79 -10.03 12.15 2.44
CA LYS A 79 -8.97 11.83 3.41
C LYS A 79 -7.59 11.87 2.76
N ILE A 80 -7.47 11.47 1.49
CA ILE A 80 -6.22 11.58 0.73
C ILE A 80 -5.84 13.06 0.57
N GLU A 81 -6.80 13.92 0.21
CA GLU A 81 -6.60 15.37 0.11
C GLU A 81 -6.20 15.99 1.45
N GLU A 82 -6.93 15.68 2.52
CA GLU A 82 -6.61 16.15 3.88
C GLU A 82 -5.19 15.78 4.30
N PHE A 83 -4.80 14.52 4.09
CA PHE A 83 -3.48 14.02 4.44
C PHE A 83 -2.37 14.77 3.68
N TYR A 84 -2.56 15.00 2.38
CA TYR A 84 -1.60 15.79 1.61
C TYR A 84 -1.53 17.25 2.06
N ASN A 85 -2.67 17.91 2.29
CA ASN A 85 -2.69 19.29 2.79
C ASN A 85 -2.03 19.46 4.16
N GLN A 86 -2.00 18.40 4.97
CA GLN A 86 -1.34 18.41 6.28
C GLN A 86 0.19 18.26 6.19
N TYR A 87 0.70 17.51 5.20
CA TYR A 87 2.10 17.06 5.16
C TYR A 87 2.92 17.54 3.95
N LEU A 88 2.32 18.20 2.96
CA LEU A 88 2.98 18.88 1.82
C LEU A 88 2.87 20.40 1.93
#